data_AF-A0A2T9YCS8-F1
#
_entry.id   AF-A0A2T9YCS8-F1
#
_cell.length_a   1.000
_cell.length_b   1.000
_cell.length_c   1.000
_cell.angle_alpha   90.00
_cell.angle_beta   90.00
_cell.angle_gamma   90.00
#
_symmetry.space_group_name_H-M   'P 1'
#
loop_
_entity.id
_entity.type
_entity.pdbx_description
1 polymer ?
#
loop_
_entity_poly.entity_id
_entity_poly.type
_entity_poly.pdbx_seq_one_letter_code
_entity_poly.pdbx_strand_id
1 'polypeptide(L)'
;MNYFEIFIWVLSFAIVAFLLFTVLNHRVDLSFVFGGAGKKKNGILILGLPDSGKTTIWAWFRYTLVLPTQTSMKVNEEEIPVHLMDKTVNVFLTDIPGNIKLRHQFIQYLPICKGIMFVVDSSKIDENYQEVSEYLYDVLTSTQVFEQKIPIAIICNKRDDEKSIKGTEIKLKIEDELNHLRSTRTLALDSHDDNGSYKDDIYLGIQDEKFEFLHIPNQVAFIETSFQSSLDKSPVLIGHSELSSWVIDRLE
;
A
#
# COMPACT_ATOMS: atom_id res chain seq x y z
N MET A 1 41.44 18.17 -42.79
CA MET A 1 40.19 17.55 -42.32
C MET A 1 39.08 18.09 -43.20
N ASN A 2 38.37 17.24 -43.93
CA ASN A 2 37.34 17.67 -44.87
C ASN A 2 36.15 18.25 -44.11
N TYR A 3 35.48 19.28 -44.66
CA TYR A 3 34.26 19.86 -44.09
C TYR A 3 33.20 18.80 -43.77
N PHE A 4 33.14 17.74 -44.57
CA PHE A 4 32.27 16.59 -44.34
C PHE A 4 32.59 15.83 -43.03
N GLU A 5 33.86 15.65 -42.69
CA GLU A 5 34.23 14.99 -41.43
C GLU A 5 33.91 15.88 -40.23
N ILE A 6 34.20 17.17 -40.33
CA ILE A 6 33.86 18.14 -39.28
C ILE A 6 32.35 18.12 -39.02
N PHE A 7 31.54 18.05 -40.08
CA PHE A 7 30.09 17.93 -39.96
C PHE A 7 29.65 16.65 -39.25
N ILE A 8 30.26 15.50 -39.56
CA ILE A 8 29.98 14.22 -38.88
C ILE A 8 30.31 14.31 -37.38
N TRP A 9 31.48 14.86 -37.04
CA TRP A 9 31.89 15.02 -35.64
C TRP A 9 30.95 15.93 -34.85
N VAL A 10 30.53 17.06 -35.44
CA VAL A 10 29.58 17.99 -34.82
C VAL A 10 28.20 17.34 -34.64
N LEU A 11 27.72 16.62 -35.65
CA LEU A 11 26.43 15.93 -35.57
C LEU A 11 26.46 14.82 -34.51
N SER A 12 27.53 14.04 -34.46
CA SER A 12 27.72 13.01 -33.43
C SER A 12 27.75 13.61 -32.02
N PHE A 13 28.45 14.73 -31.84
CA PHE A 13 28.51 15.41 -30.54
C PHE A 13 27.14 15.97 -30.14
N ALA A 14 26.40 16.55 -31.08
CA ALA A 14 25.05 17.05 -30.84
C ALA A 14 24.05 15.94 -30.45
N ILE A 15 24.13 14.77 -31.09
CA ILE A 15 23.32 13.61 -30.74
C ILE A 15 23.65 13.11 -29.33
N VAL A 16 24.94 13.00 -28.99
CA VAL A 16 25.37 12.56 -27.65
C VAL A 16 24.94 13.57 -26.58
N ALA A 17 25.07 14.87 -26.84
CA ALA A 17 24.62 15.91 -25.92
C ALA A 17 23.10 15.91 -25.75
N PHE A 18 22.32 15.65 -26.80
CA PHE A 18 20.87 15.51 -26.73
C PHE A 18 20.46 14.26 -25.95
N LEU A 19 21.14 13.13 -26.15
CA LEU A 19 20.92 11.91 -25.37
C LEU A 19 21.27 12.12 -23.89
N LEU A 20 22.37 12.81 -23.58
CA LEU A 20 22.73 13.15 -22.21
C LEU A 20 21.72 14.10 -21.57
N PHE A 21 21.28 15.14 -22.29
CA PHE A 21 20.29 16.10 -21.82
C PHE A 21 18.93 15.44 -21.57
N THR A 22 18.52 14.51 -22.44
CA THR A 22 17.29 13.72 -22.23
C THR A 22 17.43 12.76 -21.04
N VAL A 23 18.58 12.10 -20.85
CA VAL A 23 18.85 11.26 -19.66
C VAL A 23 18.94 12.08 -18.36
N LEU A 24 19.42 13.32 -18.42
CA LEU A 24 19.52 14.22 -17.26
C LEU A 24 18.18 14.85 -16.88
N ASN A 25 17.36 15.23 -17.88
CA ASN A 25 16.11 15.97 -17.64
C ASN A 25 14.87 15.09 -17.61
N HIS A 26 14.82 14.03 -18.40
CA HIS A 26 13.88 12.95 -18.13
C HIS A 26 14.55 12.06 -17.10
N ARG A 27 13.91 11.87 -15.94
CA ARG A 27 14.21 10.75 -15.04
C ARG A 27 13.91 9.43 -15.76
N VAL A 28 14.66 9.10 -16.80
CA VAL A 28 14.72 7.74 -17.31
C VAL A 28 15.43 6.98 -16.20
N ASP A 29 14.64 6.27 -15.42
CA ASP A 29 15.10 5.42 -14.35
C ASP A 29 16.13 4.45 -14.96
N LEU A 30 17.42 4.77 -14.80
CA LEU A 30 18.54 4.00 -15.37
C LEU A 30 18.57 2.56 -14.81
N SER A 31 17.74 2.30 -13.80
CA SER A 31 17.38 1.00 -13.25
C SER A 31 16.70 0.06 -14.26
N PHE A 32 16.16 0.56 -15.37
CA PHE A 32 15.59 -0.28 -16.44
C PHE A 32 16.64 -0.86 -17.40
N VAL A 33 17.79 -0.19 -17.58
CA VAL A 33 18.80 -0.54 -18.60
C VAL A 33 19.99 -1.30 -18.01
N PHE A 34 20.41 -0.97 -16.78
CA PHE A 34 21.36 -1.80 -16.05
C PHE A 34 20.57 -2.76 -15.19
N GLY A 35 20.57 -4.05 -15.55
CA GLY A 35 19.98 -5.13 -14.78
C GLY A 35 20.39 -5.02 -13.31
N GLY A 36 19.49 -4.44 -12.51
CA GLY A 36 19.75 -4.16 -11.11
C GLY A 36 19.89 -5.48 -10.38
N ALA A 37 20.96 -5.62 -9.58
CA ALA A 37 21.00 -6.58 -8.49
C ALA A 37 19.62 -6.58 -7.83
N GLY A 38 18.91 -7.71 -7.87
CA GLY A 38 17.48 -7.77 -7.56
C GLY A 38 17.20 -6.98 -6.27
N LYS A 39 16.38 -5.93 -6.36
CA LYS A 39 15.99 -5.14 -5.19
C LYS A 39 15.51 -6.13 -4.14
N LYS A 40 16.10 -6.12 -2.95
CA LYS A 40 15.67 -6.98 -1.84
C LYS A 40 14.17 -6.74 -1.68
N LYS A 41 13.37 -7.81 -1.74
CA LYS A 41 11.93 -7.72 -1.53
C LYS A 41 11.69 -7.54 -0.04
N ASN A 42 11.77 -6.30 0.45
CA ASN A 42 11.53 -5.93 1.84
C ASN A 42 10.53 -4.77 1.99
N GLY A 43 9.67 -4.58 0.98
CA GLY A 43 8.68 -3.52 0.94
C GLY A 43 7.48 -3.80 1.84
N ILE A 44 7.07 -2.82 2.63
CA ILE A 44 5.78 -2.82 3.34
C ILE A 44 5.01 -1.58 2.90
N LEU A 45 3.79 -1.78 2.41
CA LEU A 45 2.91 -0.69 1.97
C LEU A 45 1.95 -0.28 3.09
N ILE A 46 1.76 1.02 3.28
CA ILE A 46 0.72 1.58 4.14
C ILE A 46 -0.36 2.18 3.25
N LEU A 47 -1.54 1.56 3.27
CA LEU A 47 -2.72 1.92 2.48
C LEU A 47 -3.90 2.26 3.42
N GLY A 48 -5.00 2.74 2.85
CA GLY A 48 -6.20 3.16 3.58
C GLY A 48 -6.70 4.55 3.21
N LEU A 49 -7.94 4.87 3.60
CA LEU A 49 -8.59 6.15 3.29
C LEU A 49 -7.85 7.35 3.88
N PRO A 50 -8.07 8.60 3.38
CA PRO A 50 -7.57 9.80 4.03
C PRO A 50 -7.93 9.83 5.53
N ASP A 51 -7.11 10.50 6.32
CA ASP A 51 -7.30 10.67 7.77
C ASP A 51 -7.32 9.39 8.63
N SER A 52 -7.13 8.19 8.07
CA SER A 52 -7.02 6.92 8.83
C SER A 52 -5.79 6.82 9.74
N GLY A 53 -4.78 7.68 9.54
CA GLY A 53 -3.55 7.71 10.35
C GLY A 53 -2.34 7.02 9.71
N LYS A 54 -2.37 6.74 8.40
CA LYS A 54 -1.24 6.16 7.64
C LYS A 54 0.09 6.87 7.87
N THR A 55 0.10 8.19 7.65
CA THR A 55 1.31 9.01 7.78
C THR A 55 1.77 9.12 9.22
N THR A 56 0.85 9.06 10.19
CA THR A 56 1.18 9.00 11.62
C THR A 56 1.90 7.70 11.98
N ILE A 57 1.41 6.55 11.50
CA ILE A 57 2.07 5.24 11.68
C ILE A 57 3.44 5.23 10.99
N TRP A 58 3.51 5.74 9.74
CA TRP A 58 4.76 5.86 9.00
C TRP A 58 5.79 6.71 9.76
N ALA A 59 5.38 7.88 10.25
CA ALA A 59 6.23 8.78 11.03
C ALA A 59 6.66 8.17 12.36
N TRP A 60 5.79 7.37 13.00
CA TRP A 60 6.14 6.65 14.22
C TRP A 60 7.25 5.62 13.96
N PHE A 61 7.15 4.81 12.92
CA PHE A 61 8.25 3.90 12.55
C PHE A 61 9.54 4.66 12.25
N ARG A 62 9.44 5.81 11.58
CA ARG A 62 10.62 6.57 11.14
C ARG A 62 11.35 7.31 12.25
N TYR A 63 10.59 7.98 13.11
CA TYR A 63 11.11 8.96 14.07
C TYR A 63 10.87 8.53 15.52
N THR A 64 10.10 7.46 15.76
CA THR A 64 9.59 7.09 17.10
C THR A 64 8.79 8.24 17.74
N LEU A 65 8.18 9.08 16.90
CA LEU A 65 7.40 10.26 17.31
C LEU A 65 6.03 10.24 16.63
N VAL A 66 5.02 10.65 17.38
CA VAL A 66 3.68 10.88 16.84
C VAL A 66 3.57 12.37 16.51
N LEU A 67 3.58 12.68 15.22
CA LEU A 67 3.58 14.05 14.70
C LEU A 67 2.19 14.44 14.17
N PRO A 68 1.79 15.72 14.28
CA PRO A 68 0.60 16.20 13.58
C PRO A 68 0.82 16.12 12.07
N THR A 69 -0.12 15.52 11.35
CA THR A 69 -0.03 15.30 9.89
C THR A 69 -1.16 16.01 9.15
N GLN A 70 -0.90 16.38 7.90
CA GLN A 70 -1.90 16.84 6.94
C GLN A 70 -2.07 15.78 5.83
N THR A 71 -3.12 15.92 5.02
CA THR A 71 -3.37 15.00 3.90
C THR A 71 -2.16 14.93 2.97
N SER A 72 -1.56 13.74 2.86
CA SER A 72 -0.42 13.49 1.98
C SER A 72 -0.81 13.69 0.51
N MET A 73 -0.01 14.49 -0.20
CA MET A 73 -0.14 14.74 -1.65
C MET A 73 0.96 14.04 -2.47
N LYS A 74 1.90 13.38 -1.79
CA LYS A 74 3.03 12.64 -2.35
C LYS A 74 3.28 11.40 -1.49
N VAL A 75 3.79 10.34 -2.11
CA VAL A 75 4.26 9.13 -1.42
C VAL A 75 5.44 9.45 -0.52
N ASN A 76 5.41 8.94 0.72
CA ASN A 76 6.57 8.91 1.61
C ASN A 76 7.16 7.50 1.56
N GLU A 77 8.42 7.37 1.21
CA GLU A 77 9.11 6.09 1.10
C GLU A 77 10.52 6.21 1.67
N GLU A 78 10.92 5.27 2.53
CA GLU A 78 12.26 5.23 3.10
C GLU A 78 12.60 3.81 3.56
N GLU A 79 13.88 3.44 3.54
CA GLU A 79 14.37 2.25 4.23
C GLU A 79 14.59 2.59 5.70
N ILE A 80 13.82 1.95 6.59
CA ILE A 80 13.74 2.27 8.02
C ILE A 80 14.17 1.04 8.83
N PRO A 81 15.08 1.19 9.81
CA PRO A 81 15.37 0.12 10.75
C PRO A 81 14.20 -0.02 11.73
N VAL A 82 13.54 -1.19 11.73
CA VAL A 82 12.51 -1.54 12.70
C VAL A 82 13.16 -2.38 13.79
N HIS A 83 13.04 -1.92 15.03
CA HIS A 83 13.60 -2.57 16.22
C HIS A 83 12.51 -3.27 17.02
N LEU A 84 12.73 -4.53 17.39
CA LEU A 84 11.88 -5.27 18.31
C LEU A 84 12.76 -6.21 19.15
N MET A 85 12.75 -6.01 20.47
CA MET A 85 13.63 -6.73 21.39
C MET A 85 15.10 -6.65 20.91
N ASP A 86 15.74 -7.78 20.66
CA ASP A 86 17.14 -7.87 20.19
C ASP A 86 17.27 -7.94 18.66
N LYS A 87 16.15 -7.83 17.92
CA LYS A 87 16.14 -7.89 16.45
C LYS A 87 16.04 -6.50 15.83
N THR A 88 16.78 -6.29 14.75
CA THR A 88 16.68 -5.10 13.90
C THR A 88 16.59 -5.53 12.45
N VAL A 89 15.52 -5.11 11.77
CA VAL A 89 15.28 -5.44 10.35
C VAL A 89 15.07 -4.15 9.57
N ASN A 90 15.75 -4.01 8.43
CA ASN A 90 15.54 -2.89 7.53
C ASN A 90 14.34 -3.13 6.63
N VAL A 91 13.37 -2.23 6.71
CA VAL A 91 12.09 -2.30 6.01
C VAL A 91 11.98 -1.15 5.04
N PHE A 92 11.67 -1.41 3.77
CA PHE A 92 11.33 -0.34 2.84
C PHE A 92 9.85 0.01 3.03
N LEU A 93 9.59 1.06 3.81
CA LEU A 93 8.24 1.42 4.24
C LEU A 93 7.69 2.54 3.38
N THR A 94 6.53 2.31 2.76
CA THR A 94 5.94 3.22 1.77
C THR A 94 4.52 3.62 2.18
N ASP A 95 4.30 4.89 2.53
CA ASP A 95 2.99 5.51 2.79
C ASP A 95 2.40 6.08 1.49
N ILE A 96 1.29 5.46 1.04
CA ILE A 96 0.58 5.88 -0.17
C ILE A 96 -0.53 6.86 0.21
N PRO A 97 -0.64 8.02 -0.48
CA PRO A 97 -1.76 8.94 -0.30
C PRO A 97 -3.12 8.24 -0.45
N GLY A 98 -4.02 8.49 0.50
CA GLY A 98 -5.32 7.81 0.54
C GLY A 98 -6.39 8.38 -0.40
N ASN A 99 -6.15 9.54 -1.03
CA ASN A 99 -7.17 10.16 -1.86
C ASN A 99 -7.40 9.33 -3.14
N ILE A 100 -8.61 9.36 -3.68
CA ILE A 100 -9.00 8.49 -4.81
C ILE A 100 -8.11 8.67 -6.04
N LYS A 101 -7.57 9.88 -6.26
CA LYS A 101 -6.71 10.20 -7.40
C LYS A 101 -5.32 9.61 -7.31
N LEU A 102 -4.78 9.40 -6.11
CA LEU A 102 -3.38 8.97 -5.94
C LEU A 102 -3.29 7.57 -5.34
N ARG A 103 -4.37 7.02 -4.76
CA ARG A 103 -4.34 5.72 -4.07
C ARG A 103 -3.84 4.58 -4.96
N HIS A 104 -4.10 4.61 -6.28
CA HIS A 104 -3.63 3.61 -7.25
C HIS A 104 -2.09 3.53 -7.40
N GLN A 105 -1.33 4.50 -6.89
CA GLN A 105 0.13 4.50 -6.92
C GLN A 105 0.75 3.30 -6.19
N PHE A 106 0.00 2.61 -5.30
CA PHE A 106 0.50 1.41 -4.63
C PHE A 106 0.98 0.32 -5.59
N ILE A 107 0.39 0.25 -6.80
CA ILE A 107 0.70 -0.78 -7.81
C ILE A 107 2.18 -0.77 -8.19
N GLN A 108 2.82 0.40 -8.24
CA GLN A 108 4.23 0.53 -8.62
C GLN A 108 5.20 -0.08 -7.57
N TYR A 109 4.72 -0.33 -6.35
CA TYR A 109 5.51 -0.89 -5.25
C TYR A 109 5.25 -2.38 -5.00
N LEU A 110 4.20 -2.95 -5.60
CA LEU A 110 3.89 -4.38 -5.46
C LEU A 110 5.04 -5.33 -5.83
N PRO A 111 5.93 -5.04 -6.83
CA PRO A 111 7.03 -5.95 -7.17
C PRO A 111 8.03 -6.25 -6.04
N ILE A 112 8.16 -5.33 -5.06
CA ILE A 112 9.05 -5.48 -3.90
C ILE A 112 8.29 -5.72 -2.59
N CYS A 113 6.95 -5.73 -2.64
CA CYS A 113 6.08 -5.79 -1.47
C CYS A 113 6.07 -7.19 -0.84
N LYS A 114 6.16 -7.21 0.49
CA LYS A 114 6.09 -8.40 1.36
C LYS A 114 4.91 -8.37 2.31
N GLY A 115 4.24 -7.24 2.43
CA GLY A 115 3.07 -7.08 3.28
C GLY A 115 2.41 -5.72 3.09
N ILE A 116 1.11 -5.67 3.34
CA ILE A 116 0.31 -4.46 3.25
C ILE A 116 -0.30 -4.18 4.63
N MET A 117 -0.05 -3.00 5.18
CA MET A 117 -0.79 -2.44 6.30
C MET A 117 -1.93 -1.60 5.73
N PHE A 118 -3.16 -2.08 5.84
CA PHE A 118 -4.36 -1.36 5.40
C PHE A 118 -5.01 -0.69 6.61
N VAL A 119 -4.83 0.63 6.73
CA VAL A 119 -5.21 1.40 7.92
C VAL A 119 -6.67 1.86 7.82
N VAL A 120 -7.42 1.58 8.89
CA VAL A 120 -8.83 1.93 9.05
C VAL A 120 -8.97 2.81 10.29
N ASP A 121 -9.75 3.89 10.16
CA ASP A 121 -10.17 4.69 11.30
C ASP A 121 -11.31 3.97 12.03
N SER A 122 -11.01 3.37 13.19
CA SER A 122 -11.99 2.58 13.93
C SER A 122 -13.14 3.41 14.50
N SER A 123 -12.99 4.74 14.63
CA SER A 123 -14.02 5.63 15.18
C SER A 123 -14.97 6.20 14.13
N LYS A 124 -14.65 6.01 12.84
CA LYS A 124 -15.47 6.46 11.70
C LYS A 124 -15.97 5.33 10.81
N ILE A 125 -15.65 4.08 11.16
CA ILE A 125 -15.96 2.93 10.31
C ILE A 125 -17.45 2.77 10.01
N ASP A 126 -18.33 3.10 10.96
CA ASP A 126 -19.78 3.07 10.74
C ASP A 126 -20.24 4.02 9.61
N GLU A 127 -19.51 5.12 9.39
CA GLU A 127 -19.82 6.13 8.37
C GLU A 127 -19.19 5.80 7.01
N ASN A 128 -18.07 5.06 6.98
CA ASN A 128 -17.24 4.91 5.78
C ASN A 128 -16.88 3.46 5.40
N TYR A 129 -17.48 2.44 6.04
CA TYR A 129 -17.18 1.03 5.75
C TYR A 129 -17.34 0.66 4.27
N GLN A 130 -18.27 1.29 3.55
CA GLN A 130 -18.45 1.07 2.10
C GLN A 130 -17.23 1.51 1.30
N GLU A 131 -16.75 2.74 1.52
CA GLU A 131 -15.56 3.27 0.83
C GLU A 131 -14.28 2.53 1.23
N VAL A 132 -14.18 2.15 2.51
CA VAL A 132 -13.10 1.30 3.03
C VAL A 132 -13.08 -0.06 2.31
N SER A 133 -14.25 -0.71 2.22
CA SER A 133 -14.38 -2.05 1.63
C SER A 133 -14.19 -2.01 0.12
N GLU A 134 -14.65 -0.97 -0.58
CA GLU A 134 -14.40 -0.79 -2.01
C GLU A 134 -12.90 -0.65 -2.29
N TYR A 135 -12.19 0.17 -1.51
CA TYR A 135 -10.75 0.29 -1.69
C TYR A 135 -10.01 -1.01 -1.33
N LEU A 136 -10.42 -1.68 -0.24
CA LEU A 136 -9.83 -2.97 0.11
C LEU A 136 -10.11 -4.04 -0.96
N TYR A 137 -11.30 -4.04 -1.56
CA TYR A 137 -11.65 -4.92 -2.67
C TYR A 137 -10.70 -4.71 -3.86
N ASP A 138 -10.46 -3.46 -4.26
CA ASP A 138 -9.52 -3.13 -5.34
C ASP A 138 -8.08 -3.60 -5.03
N VAL A 139 -7.67 -3.55 -3.76
CA VAL A 139 -6.36 -4.07 -3.33
C VAL A 139 -6.32 -5.59 -3.39
N LEU A 140 -7.34 -6.27 -2.85
CA LEU A 140 -7.42 -7.74 -2.79
C LEU A 140 -7.53 -8.39 -4.17
N THR A 141 -8.22 -7.72 -5.10
CA THR A 141 -8.38 -8.18 -6.50
C THR A 141 -7.27 -7.73 -7.42
N SER A 142 -6.25 -7.02 -6.90
CA SER A 142 -5.04 -6.75 -7.67
C SER A 142 -4.31 -8.06 -7.95
N THR A 143 -4.05 -8.36 -9.23
CA THR A 143 -3.41 -9.60 -9.69
C THR A 143 -2.16 -9.95 -8.91
N GLN A 144 -1.25 -8.99 -8.70
CA GLN A 144 -0.02 -9.24 -7.96
C GLN A 144 -0.26 -9.52 -6.46
N VAL A 145 -1.24 -8.86 -5.84
CA VAL A 145 -1.58 -9.08 -4.42
C VAL A 145 -2.14 -10.49 -4.23
N PHE A 146 -3.04 -10.91 -5.11
CA PHE A 146 -3.71 -12.21 -5.04
C PHE A 146 -2.75 -13.37 -5.39
N GLU A 147 -2.07 -13.30 -6.54
CA GLU A 147 -1.20 -14.39 -7.01
C GLU A 147 0.02 -14.59 -6.10
N GLN A 148 0.62 -13.50 -5.61
CA GLN A 148 1.75 -13.58 -4.68
C GLN A 148 1.31 -13.81 -3.22
N LYS A 149 0.00 -13.87 -2.96
CA LYS A 149 -0.59 -14.08 -1.63
C LYS A 149 -0.04 -13.12 -0.59
N ILE A 150 0.14 -11.85 -0.98
CA ILE A 150 0.77 -10.83 -0.13
C ILE A 150 -0.04 -10.72 1.17
N PRO A 151 0.57 -10.93 2.35
CA PRO A 151 -0.11 -10.79 3.64
C PRO A 151 -0.62 -9.37 3.88
N ILE A 152 -1.79 -9.25 4.53
CA ILE A 152 -2.45 -7.99 4.81
C ILE A 152 -2.76 -7.89 6.30
N ALA A 153 -2.34 -6.79 6.93
CA ALA A 153 -2.81 -6.41 8.25
C ALA A 153 -3.81 -5.26 8.12
N ILE A 154 -5.06 -5.50 8.52
CA ILE A 154 -6.04 -4.45 8.72
C ILE A 154 -5.73 -3.78 10.05
N ILE A 155 -5.24 -2.54 9.99
CA ILE A 155 -4.85 -1.77 11.17
C ILE A 155 -6.07 -0.97 11.62
N CYS A 156 -6.74 -1.46 12.65
CA CYS A 156 -7.86 -0.80 13.31
C CYS A 156 -7.31 0.31 14.21
N ASN A 157 -7.06 1.48 13.63
CA ASN A 157 -6.40 2.60 14.29
C ASN A 157 -7.39 3.50 15.05
N LYS A 158 -6.86 4.42 15.87
CA LYS A 158 -7.60 5.38 16.70
C LYS A 158 -8.49 4.73 17.77
N ARG A 159 -8.00 3.64 18.37
CA ARG A 159 -8.70 2.93 19.46
C ARG A 159 -8.77 3.71 20.78
N ASP A 160 -8.14 4.88 20.85
CA ASP A 160 -8.27 5.86 21.93
C ASP A 160 -9.58 6.67 21.89
N ASP A 161 -10.25 6.72 20.73
CA ASP A 161 -11.52 7.44 20.56
C ASP A 161 -12.68 6.62 21.16
N GLU A 162 -13.56 7.28 21.93
CA GLU A 162 -14.74 6.66 22.56
C GLU A 162 -15.71 6.04 21.55
N LYS A 163 -15.74 6.56 20.32
CA LYS A 163 -16.57 6.02 19.23
C LYS A 163 -15.93 4.82 18.54
N SER A 164 -14.70 4.45 18.89
CA SER A 164 -13.99 3.38 18.21
C SER A 164 -14.55 2.00 18.53
N ILE A 165 -14.72 1.17 17.51
CA ILE A 165 -15.16 -0.24 17.65
C ILE A 165 -14.00 -1.23 17.50
N LYS A 166 -14.19 -2.46 17.99
CA LYS A 166 -13.17 -3.51 17.98
C LYS A 166 -12.88 -4.03 16.59
N GLY A 167 -11.66 -4.52 16.38
CA GLY A 167 -11.24 -5.13 15.12
C GLY A 167 -12.10 -6.31 14.70
N THR A 168 -12.64 -7.07 15.66
CA THR A 168 -13.60 -8.17 15.39
C THR A 168 -14.92 -7.68 14.79
N GLU A 169 -15.41 -6.50 15.19
CA GLU A 169 -16.64 -5.92 14.67
C GLU A 169 -16.39 -5.27 13.30
N ILE A 170 -15.24 -4.62 13.13
CA ILE A 170 -14.78 -4.09 11.83
C ILE A 170 -14.65 -5.22 10.81
N LYS A 171 -14.07 -6.36 11.21
CA LYS A 171 -13.95 -7.55 10.36
C LYS A 171 -15.31 -7.96 9.81
N LEU A 172 -16.32 -8.15 10.66
CA LEU A 172 -17.66 -8.58 10.24
C LEU A 172 -18.31 -7.59 9.27
N LYS A 173 -18.18 -6.28 9.53
CA LYS A 173 -18.71 -5.22 8.65
C LYS A 173 -18.06 -5.26 7.27
N ILE A 174 -16.74 -5.38 7.22
CA ILE A 174 -16.00 -5.43 5.96
C ILE A 174 -16.30 -6.74 5.21
N GLU A 175 -16.40 -7.88 5.90
CA GLU A 175 -16.76 -9.15 5.27
C GLU A 175 -18.14 -9.10 4.62
N ASP A 176 -19.13 -8.53 5.31
CA ASP A 176 -20.49 -8.36 4.78
C ASP A 176 -20.52 -7.44 3.54
N GLU A 177 -19.80 -6.31 3.59
CA GLU A 177 -19.74 -5.40 2.44
C GLU A 177 -18.93 -5.98 1.28
N LEU A 178 -17.82 -6.69 1.53
CA LEU A 178 -17.09 -7.41 0.48
C LEU A 178 -17.95 -8.50 -0.18
N ASN A 179 -18.82 -9.16 0.61
CA ASN A 179 -19.79 -10.11 0.09
C ASN A 179 -20.79 -9.43 -0.88
N HIS A 180 -21.22 -8.21 -0.55
CA HIS A 180 -22.07 -7.40 -1.41
C HIS A 180 -21.34 -6.94 -2.69
N LEU A 181 -20.11 -6.42 -2.56
CA LEU A 181 -19.29 -5.92 -3.67
C LEU A 181 -18.95 -6.99 -4.71
N ARG A 182 -18.54 -8.20 -4.26
CA ARG A 182 -18.24 -9.30 -5.21
C ARG A 182 -19.47 -9.74 -6.00
N SER A 183 -20.66 -9.72 -5.38
CA SER A 183 -21.91 -10.11 -6.05
C SER A 183 -22.30 -9.09 -7.13
N THR A 184 -22.22 -7.80 -6.82
CA THR A 184 -22.56 -6.72 -7.76
C THR A 184 -21.58 -6.63 -8.93
N ARG A 185 -20.27 -6.80 -8.68
CA ARG A 185 -19.26 -6.80 -9.75
C ARG A 185 -19.37 -8.02 -10.66
N THR A 186 -19.69 -9.21 -10.13
CA THR A 186 -19.92 -10.41 -10.96
C THR A 186 -21.13 -10.22 -11.88
N LEU A 187 -22.26 -9.71 -11.34
CA LEU A 187 -23.48 -9.46 -12.12
C LEU A 187 -23.30 -8.39 -13.20
N ALA A 188 -22.44 -7.38 -12.96
CA ALA A 188 -22.14 -6.35 -13.95
C ALA A 188 -21.40 -6.93 -15.17
N LEU A 189 -20.55 -7.94 -14.96
CA LEU A 189 -19.78 -8.59 -16.03
C LEU A 189 -20.67 -9.48 -16.92
N ASP A 190 -21.60 -10.22 -16.33
CA ASP A 190 -22.58 -11.03 -17.08
C ASP A 190 -23.47 -10.20 -18.03
N SER A 191 -23.55 -8.89 -17.80
CA SER A 191 -24.36 -7.95 -18.61
C SER A 191 -23.63 -7.35 -19.82
N HIS A 192 -22.31 -7.53 -19.93
CA HIS A 192 -21.46 -6.90 -20.96
C HIS A 192 -20.50 -7.91 -21.59
N ASP A 193 -20.98 -8.74 -22.52
CA ASP A 193 -20.08 -9.54 -23.37
C ASP A 193 -20.51 -9.51 -24.84
N ASP A 194 -19.79 -8.73 -25.64
CA ASP A 194 -19.68 -8.92 -27.10
C ASP A 194 -18.32 -8.44 -27.67
N ASN A 195 -17.32 -8.11 -26.84
CA ASN A 195 -15.99 -7.67 -27.32
C ASN A 195 -14.83 -8.19 -26.44
N GLY A 196 -14.69 -9.52 -26.36
CA GLY A 196 -13.45 -10.26 -26.55
C GLY A 196 -12.13 -9.77 -25.92
N SER A 197 -12.12 -9.41 -24.64
CA SER A 197 -10.90 -9.32 -23.84
C SER A 197 -11.22 -9.77 -22.41
N TYR A 198 -11.16 -11.08 -22.15
CA TYR A 198 -11.18 -11.60 -20.78
C TYR A 198 -9.97 -11.03 -20.02
N LYS A 199 -10.20 -9.99 -19.22
CA LYS A 199 -9.39 -9.88 -18.00
C LYS A 199 -9.87 -11.04 -17.14
N ASP A 200 -8.95 -11.92 -16.74
CA ASP A 200 -9.22 -12.91 -15.70
C ASP A 200 -9.51 -12.15 -14.40
N ASP A 201 -10.73 -11.67 -14.25
CA ASP A 201 -11.14 -10.90 -13.09
C ASP A 201 -11.21 -11.84 -11.90
N ILE A 202 -10.41 -11.53 -10.89
CA ILE A 202 -10.26 -12.35 -9.69
C ILE A 202 -11.56 -12.32 -8.90
N TYR A 203 -12.21 -13.47 -8.75
CA TYR A 203 -13.33 -13.64 -7.83
C TYR A 203 -12.84 -13.79 -6.39
N LEU A 204 -13.41 -13.00 -5.48
CA LEU A 204 -13.01 -12.96 -4.08
C LEU A 204 -13.81 -13.98 -3.23
N GLY A 205 -13.12 -15.00 -2.70
CA GLY A 205 -13.70 -16.02 -1.82
C GLY A 205 -14.29 -17.22 -2.57
N ILE A 206 -15.22 -17.93 -1.91
CA ILE A 206 -15.88 -19.13 -2.46
C ILE A 206 -17.25 -18.74 -3.02
N GLN A 207 -17.60 -19.26 -4.20
CA GLN A 207 -18.90 -19.02 -4.83
C GLN A 207 -20.02 -19.62 -3.97
N ASP A 208 -21.16 -18.93 -3.90
CA ASP A 208 -22.37 -19.34 -3.14
C ASP A 208 -22.22 -19.47 -1.61
N GLU A 209 -21.04 -19.20 -1.05
CA GLU A 209 -20.82 -19.08 0.40
C GLU A 209 -20.63 -17.62 0.81
N LYS A 210 -21.02 -17.23 2.03
CA LYS A 210 -20.74 -15.86 2.50
C LYS A 210 -19.24 -15.60 2.51
N PHE A 211 -18.83 -14.41 2.10
CA PHE A 211 -17.42 -14.04 2.12
C PHE A 211 -16.87 -14.02 3.55
N GLU A 212 -15.72 -14.66 3.75
CA GLU A 212 -14.88 -14.53 4.92
C GLU A 212 -13.44 -14.34 4.47
N PHE A 213 -12.62 -13.61 5.23
CA PHE A 213 -11.19 -13.46 4.92
C PHE A 213 -10.42 -14.80 4.92
N LEU A 214 -10.98 -15.85 5.52
CA LEU A 214 -10.42 -17.20 5.45
C LEU A 214 -10.58 -17.85 4.07
N HIS A 215 -11.49 -17.34 3.24
CA HIS A 215 -11.78 -17.87 1.90
C HIS A 215 -10.80 -17.36 0.83
N ILE A 216 -9.86 -16.49 1.19
CA ILE A 216 -8.84 -15.95 0.27
C ILE A 216 -7.45 -16.49 0.62
N PRO A 217 -6.54 -16.59 -0.35
CA PRO A 217 -5.22 -17.18 -0.12
C PRO A 217 -4.28 -16.27 0.69
N ASN A 218 -4.59 -14.98 0.79
CA ASN A 218 -3.80 -14.00 1.54
C ASN A 218 -4.02 -14.19 3.05
N GLN A 219 -2.94 -14.19 3.82
CA GLN A 219 -3.05 -14.11 5.28
C GLN A 219 -3.56 -12.73 5.67
N VAL A 220 -4.72 -12.68 6.36
CA VAL A 220 -5.30 -11.43 6.86
C VAL A 220 -5.29 -11.41 8.39
N ALA A 221 -4.69 -10.38 8.97
CA ALA A 221 -4.70 -10.11 10.40
C ALA A 221 -5.43 -8.80 10.70
N PHE A 222 -6.03 -8.69 11.89
CA PHE A 222 -6.62 -7.45 12.39
C PHE A 222 -5.83 -7.04 13.63
N ILE A 223 -5.23 -5.83 13.60
CA ILE A 223 -4.38 -5.32 14.67
C ILE A 223 -4.99 -4.01 15.16
N GLU A 224 -5.27 -3.92 16.46
CA GLU A 224 -5.85 -2.72 17.09
C GLU A 224 -4.75 -1.76 17.54
N THR A 225 -4.77 -0.52 17.04
CA THR A 225 -3.73 0.47 17.35
C THR A 225 -4.27 1.83 17.75
N SER A 226 -3.44 2.60 18.45
CA SER A 226 -3.61 4.03 18.65
C SER A 226 -2.25 4.70 18.65
N PHE A 227 -2.13 5.80 17.92
CA PHE A 227 -0.95 6.65 17.85
C PHE A 227 -1.39 8.09 18.08
N GLN A 228 -1.58 8.46 19.34
CA GLN A 228 -2.00 9.81 19.72
C GLN A 228 -0.88 10.56 20.42
N SER A 229 -0.62 11.80 19.99
CA SER A 229 0.29 12.73 20.64
C SER A 229 -0.53 13.88 21.23
N SER A 230 -0.14 14.35 22.41
CA SER A 230 -0.66 15.56 23.02
C SER A 230 0.52 16.42 23.48
N LEU A 231 0.38 17.74 23.43
CA LEU A 231 1.40 18.65 23.96
C LEU A 231 1.56 18.50 25.49
N ASP A 232 0.48 18.10 26.18
CA ASP A 232 0.39 18.11 27.64
C ASP A 232 0.39 16.70 28.27
N LYS A 233 0.36 15.64 27.45
CA LYS A 233 0.29 14.25 27.92
C LYS A 233 1.27 13.36 27.18
N SER A 234 1.76 12.32 27.87
CA SER A 234 2.53 11.25 27.23
C SER A 234 1.77 10.66 26.05
N PRO A 235 2.47 10.28 24.96
CA PRO A 235 1.83 9.71 23.80
C PRO A 235 1.12 8.40 24.16
N VAL A 236 -0.07 8.21 23.61
CA VAL A 236 -0.83 6.95 23.73
C VAL A 236 -0.43 6.07 22.55
N LEU A 237 0.24 4.95 22.86
CA LEU A 237 0.74 3.98 21.88
C LEU A 237 0.14 2.60 22.18
N ILE A 238 -0.99 2.28 21.56
CA ILE A 238 -1.66 0.98 21.69
C ILE A 238 -1.29 0.11 20.48
N GLY A 239 -1.04 -1.18 20.71
CA GLY A 239 -0.80 -2.18 19.65
C GLY A 239 0.51 -2.05 18.88
N HIS A 240 1.34 -1.05 19.19
CA HIS A 240 2.58 -0.77 18.45
C HIS A 240 3.58 -1.94 18.46
N SER A 241 3.65 -2.70 19.57
CA SER A 241 4.53 -3.88 19.67
C SER A 241 4.05 -5.04 18.79
N GLU A 242 2.74 -5.28 18.75
CA GLU A 242 2.12 -6.28 17.87
C GLU A 242 2.31 -5.90 16.39
N LEU A 243 2.14 -4.62 16.07
CA LEU A 243 2.37 -4.10 14.72
C LEU A 243 3.84 -4.27 14.28
N SER A 244 4.80 -3.92 15.14
CA SER A 244 6.23 -4.13 14.87
C SER A 244 6.57 -5.60 14.70
N SER A 245 6.00 -6.49 15.52
CA SER A 245 6.16 -7.94 15.37
C SER A 245 5.65 -8.40 14.01
N TRP A 246 4.43 -8.00 13.64
CA TRP A 246 3.84 -8.37 12.36
C TRP A 246 4.71 -7.92 11.18
N VAL A 247 5.28 -6.71 11.23
CA VAL A 247 6.18 -6.18 10.19
C VAL A 247 7.46 -7.01 10.08
N ILE A 248 8.10 -7.32 11.20
CA ILE A 248 9.35 -8.10 11.22
C ILE A 248 9.11 -9.51 10.68
N ASP A 249 8.02 -10.17 11.09
CA ASP A 249 7.67 -11.53 10.66
C ASP A 249 7.37 -11.65 9.16
N ARG A 250 7.29 -10.56 8.39
CA ARG A 250 7.15 -10.58 6.91
C ARG A 250 8.48 -10.63 6.18
N LEU A 251 9.57 -10.32 6.88
CA LEU A 251 10.87 -10.07 6.28
C LEU A 251 11.93 -11.08 6.71
N GLU A 252 11.57 -12.00 7.62
CA GLU A 252 12.30 -13.23 7.93
C GLU A 252 11.98 -14.33 6.90
#